data_AF-A0A453SXC2-F1
#
_entry.id   AF-A0A453SXC2-F1
#
_cell.length_a   1.000
_cell.length_b   1.000
_cell.length_c   1.000
_cell.angle_alpha   90.00
_cell.angle_beta   90.00
_cell.angle_gamma   90.00
#
_symmetry.space_group_name_H-M   'P 1'
#
loop_
_entity.id
_entity.type
_entity.pdbx_description
1 polymer ?
#
loop_
_entity_poly.entity_id
_entity_poly.type
_entity_poly.pdbx_seq_one_letter_code
_entity_poly.pdbx_strand_id
1 'polypeptide(L)'
;EACRFYMIESAFALTVAFLINISIISVSGAVCSADNLNPEDRMNCNDLDLNKASFLLKNVLGNWSSKVFAIALLASGQSSTITGTYAGQYVMQGFLDLRMTPWLRNLLTRSLAIVPSLIVSLIGGSSAAGKLIIIASMILSFELPFALVPLLKFTSSKTKMGPHTNSRFVLPCSHGRSAPSSWSSTSTS
;
A
#
# COMPACT_ATOMS: atom_id res chain seq x y z
N GLU A 1 4.68 -27.08 10.07
CA GLU A 1 3.75 -26.46 11.04
C GLU A 1 3.77 -24.93 11.08
N ALA A 2 4.80 -24.26 11.62
CA ALA A 2 4.78 -22.79 11.82
C ALA A 2 4.51 -21.97 10.54
N CYS A 3 5.16 -22.29 9.41
CA CYS A 3 4.92 -21.61 8.14
C CYS A 3 3.47 -21.79 7.62
N ARG A 4 2.83 -22.92 7.92
CA ARG A 4 1.45 -23.19 7.50
C ARG A 4 0.47 -22.32 8.28
N PHE A 5 0.66 -22.20 9.60
CA PHE A 5 -0.15 -21.30 10.43
C PHE A 5 0.03 -19.84 10.01
N TYR A 6 1.27 -19.40 9.80
CA TYR A 6 1.55 -18.03 9.36
C TYR A 6 0.94 -17.72 7.98
N MET A 7 0.98 -18.67 7.04
CA MET A 7 0.32 -18.50 5.74
C MET A 7 -1.20 -18.40 5.88
N ILE A 8 -1.83 -19.21 6.72
CA ILE A 8 -3.29 -19.16 6.95
C ILE A 8 -3.69 -17.84 7.60
N GLU A 9 -2.97 -17.40 8.63
CA GLU A 9 -3.20 -16.13 9.31
C GLU A 9 -3.06 -14.93 8.36
N SER A 10 -1.96 -14.92 7.59
CA SER A 10 -1.72 -13.88 6.58
C SER A 10 -2.78 -13.90 5.48
N ALA A 11 -3.16 -15.08 4.97
CA ALA A 11 -4.18 -15.22 3.93
C ALA A 11 -5.55 -14.73 4.40
N PHE A 12 -5.93 -15.04 5.64
CA PHE A 12 -7.15 -14.55 6.27
C PHE A 12 -7.12 -13.03 6.40
N ALA A 13 -6.02 -12.46 6.91
CA ALA A 13 -5.85 -11.01 7.03
C ALA A 13 -5.95 -10.29 5.67
N LEU A 14 -5.29 -10.81 4.62
CA LEU A 14 -5.39 -10.25 3.27
C LEU A 14 -6.79 -10.38 2.67
N THR A 15 -7.52 -11.46 2.96
CA THR A 15 -8.90 -11.64 2.49
C THR A 15 -9.83 -10.61 3.13
N VAL A 16 -9.68 -10.36 4.44
CA VAL A 16 -10.43 -9.30 5.13
C VAL A 16 -10.09 -7.92 4.54
N ALA A 17 -8.81 -7.63 4.33
CA ALA A 17 -8.38 -6.37 3.70
C ALA A 17 -8.95 -6.20 2.28
N PHE A 18 -8.97 -7.29 1.50
CA PHE A 18 -9.56 -7.30 0.16
C PHE A 18 -11.07 -7.02 0.18
N LEU A 19 -11.82 -7.64 1.11
CA LEU A 19 -13.25 -7.37 1.27
C LEU A 19 -13.53 -5.93 1.68
N ILE A 20 -12.71 -5.35 2.56
CA ILE A 20 -12.82 -3.92 2.94
C ILE A 20 -12.58 -3.02 1.72
N ASN A 21 -11.53 -3.29 0.94
CA ASN A 21 -11.22 -2.53 -0.27
C ASN A 21 -12.34 -2.62 -1.33
N ILE A 22 -12.93 -3.79 -1.52
CA ILE A 22 -14.11 -3.93 -2.40
C ILE A 22 -15.30 -3.15 -1.86
N SER A 23 -15.55 -3.23 -0.55
CA SER A 23 -16.69 -2.57 0.09
C SER A 23 -16.61 -1.05 -0.06
N ILE A 24 -15.45 -0.44 0.17
CA ILE A 24 -15.29 1.02 0.03
C ILE A 24 -15.46 1.47 -1.43
N ILE A 25 -14.95 0.71 -2.40
CA ILE A 25 -15.12 1.00 -3.84
C ILE A 25 -16.60 0.88 -4.23
N SER A 26 -17.27 -0.20 -3.80
CA SER A 26 -18.69 -0.44 -4.09
C SER A 26 -19.59 0.64 -3.49
N VAL A 27 -19.38 1.02 -2.22
CA VAL A 27 -20.13 2.11 -1.57
C VAL A 27 -19.89 3.43 -2.27
N SER A 28 -18.64 3.75 -2.62
CA SER A 28 -18.31 4.97 -3.36
C SER A 28 -19.01 5.00 -4.73
N GLY A 29 -18.98 3.89 -5.47
CA GLY A 29 -19.69 3.74 -6.74
C GLY A 29 -21.20 3.88 -6.60
N ALA A 30 -21.81 3.20 -5.63
CA ALA A 30 -23.25 3.25 -5.40
C ALA A 30 -23.74 4.65 -5.00
N VAL A 31 -22.98 5.38 -4.17
CA VAL A 31 -23.32 6.77 -3.80
C VAL A 31 -23.12 7.72 -4.97
N CYS A 32 -22.06 7.54 -5.77
CA CYS A 32 -21.74 8.41 -6.89
C CYS A 32 -22.53 8.15 -8.17
N SER A 33 -23.18 6.98 -8.29
CA SER A 33 -24.07 6.63 -9.41
C SER A 33 -25.53 6.96 -9.17
N ALA A 34 -25.90 7.54 -8.02
CA ALA A 34 -27.29 7.90 -7.73
C ALA A 34 -27.75 9.07 -8.62
N ASP A 35 -28.90 8.92 -9.30
CA ASP A 35 -29.45 9.93 -10.23
C ASP A 35 -29.90 11.24 -9.55
N ASN A 36 -30.06 11.24 -8.21
CA ASN A 36 -30.61 12.34 -7.42
C ASN A 36 -29.53 13.26 -6.81
N LEU A 37 -28.29 13.22 -7.30
CA LEU A 37 -27.18 13.96 -6.72
C LEU A 37 -27.24 15.44 -7.08
N ASN A 38 -27.08 16.30 -6.08
CA ASN A 38 -26.85 17.72 -6.31
C ASN A 38 -25.60 17.91 -7.20
N PRO A 39 -25.53 18.97 -8.01
CA PRO A 39 -24.38 19.21 -8.89
C PRO A 39 -23.05 19.32 -8.11
N GLU A 40 -23.10 19.75 -6.85
CA GLU A 40 -21.96 19.80 -5.93
C GLU A 40 -21.49 18.39 -5.49
N ASP A 41 -22.42 17.47 -5.22
CA ASP A 41 -22.10 16.09 -4.84
C ASP A 41 -21.54 15.28 -6.02
N ARG A 42 -22.00 15.56 -7.24
CA ARG A 42 -21.43 14.99 -8.47
C ARG A 42 -19.98 15.42 -8.69
N MET A 43 -19.63 16.66 -8.35
CA MET A 43 -18.22 17.12 -8.37
C MET A 43 -17.38 16.48 -7.26
N ASN A 44 -17.98 16.20 -6.11
CA ASN A 44 -17.31 15.53 -5.00
C ASN A 44 -16.91 14.08 -5.31
N CYS A 45 -17.61 13.42 -6.24
CA CYS A 45 -17.29 12.08 -6.71
C CYS A 45 -16.08 11.98 -7.64
N ASN A 46 -15.65 13.08 -8.27
CA ASN A 46 -14.46 13.08 -9.14
C ASN A 46 -13.14 13.14 -8.35
N ASP A 47 -13.17 13.68 -7.13
CA ASP A 47 -11.99 13.83 -6.27
C ASP A 47 -12.36 13.45 -4.84
N LEU A 48 -12.26 12.15 -4.56
CA LEU A 48 -12.61 11.51 -3.29
C LEU A 48 -11.51 11.77 -2.25
N ASP A 49 -11.67 12.87 -1.52
CA ASP A 49 -10.78 13.25 -0.42
C ASP A 49 -11.22 12.59 0.91
N LEU A 50 -10.30 12.48 1.88
CA LEU A 50 -10.55 12.00 3.25
C LEU A 50 -11.74 12.72 3.91
N ASN A 51 -11.91 14.02 3.66
CA ASN A 51 -13.03 14.78 4.21
C ASN A 51 -14.38 14.31 3.65
N LYS A 52 -14.42 13.98 2.36
CA LYS A 52 -15.63 13.57 1.64
C LYS A 52 -16.01 12.12 1.91
N ALA A 53 -15.05 11.27 2.29
CA ALA A 53 -15.32 9.88 2.68
C ALA A 53 -16.35 9.77 3.83
N SER A 54 -16.32 10.69 4.80
CA SER A 54 -17.31 10.73 5.89
C SER A 54 -18.74 10.98 5.41
N PHE A 55 -18.90 11.71 4.29
CA PHE A 55 -20.19 11.95 3.66
C PHE A 55 -20.72 10.70 2.95
N LEU A 56 -19.85 9.96 2.26
CA LEU A 56 -20.24 8.67 1.63
C LEU A 56 -20.78 7.69 2.67
N LEU A 57 -20.12 7.63 3.84
CA LEU A 57 -20.56 6.82 4.96
C LEU A 57 -21.84 7.34 5.63
N LYS A 58 -22.22 8.61 5.45
CA LYS A 58 -23.47 9.16 6.01
C LYS A 58 -24.70 8.45 5.46
N ASN A 59 -24.65 8.01 4.20
CA ASN A 59 -25.76 7.27 3.58
C ASN A 59 -25.94 5.86 4.19
N VAL A 60 -24.90 5.31 4.81
CA VAL A 60 -24.90 3.97 5.43
C VAL A 60 -25.08 4.04 6.94
N LEU A 61 -24.41 4.98 7.61
CA LEU A 61 -24.28 5.09 9.06
C LEU A 61 -25.09 6.24 9.67
N GLY A 62 -25.72 7.08 8.85
CA GLY A 62 -26.51 8.23 9.29
C GLY A 62 -25.67 9.30 10.00
N ASN A 63 -26.27 9.94 11.02
CA ASN A 63 -25.70 11.13 11.65
C ASN A 63 -24.42 10.88 12.47
N TRP A 64 -24.12 9.62 12.80
CA TRP A 64 -22.92 9.22 13.55
C TRP A 64 -21.71 8.95 12.66
N SER A 65 -21.89 8.93 11.34
CA SER A 65 -20.85 8.61 10.35
C SER A 65 -19.55 9.40 10.57
N SER A 66 -19.64 10.72 10.73
CA SER A 66 -18.45 11.57 10.87
C SER A 66 -17.62 11.22 12.12
N LYS A 67 -18.27 10.95 13.26
CA LYS A 67 -17.58 10.58 14.51
C LYS A 67 -16.93 9.21 14.40
N VAL A 68 -17.65 8.23 13.88
CA VAL A 68 -17.13 6.86 13.71
C VAL A 68 -15.97 6.85 12.72
N PHE A 69 -16.09 7.59 11.61
CA PHE A 69 -15.04 7.71 10.61
C PHE A 69 -13.78 8.39 11.18
N ALA A 70 -13.94 9.47 11.96
CA ALA A 70 -12.82 10.13 12.62
C ALA A 70 -12.08 9.21 13.61
N ILE A 71 -12.83 8.46 14.43
CA ILE A 71 -12.25 7.48 15.37
C ILE A 71 -11.54 6.35 14.61
N ALA A 72 -12.15 5.84 13.54
CA ALA A 72 -11.57 4.79 12.71
C ALA A 72 -10.28 5.24 12.01
N LEU A 73 -10.25 6.45 11.45
CA LEU A 73 -9.04 7.03 10.86
C LEU A 73 -7.93 7.20 11.90
N LEU A 74 -8.27 7.67 13.11
CA LEU A 74 -7.30 7.82 14.19
C LEU A 74 -6.72 6.47 14.60
N ALA A 75 -7.58 5.47 14.82
CA ALA A 75 -7.16 4.11 15.16
C ALA A 75 -6.28 3.47 14.08
N SER A 76 -6.65 3.62 12.80
CA SER A 76 -5.87 3.16 11.66
C SER A 76 -4.47 3.80 11.62
N GLY A 77 -4.39 5.12 11.86
CA GLY A 77 -3.12 5.84 11.91
C GLY A 77 -2.19 5.35 13.02
N GLN A 78 -2.73 5.00 14.20
CA GLN A 78 -1.94 4.42 15.29
C GLN A 78 -1.41 3.03 14.93
N SER A 79 -2.26 2.16 14.38
CA SER A 79 -1.85 0.81 13.95
C SER A 79 -0.76 0.87 12.89
N SER A 80 -0.90 1.74 11.89
CA SER A 80 0.11 1.92 10.83
C SER A 80 1.45 2.44 11.38
N THR A 81 1.41 3.35 12.36
CA THR A 81 2.63 3.85 13.02
C THR A 81 3.39 2.70 13.70
N ILE A 82 2.68 1.83 14.43
CA ILE A 82 3.31 0.69 15.13
C ILE A 82 3.98 -0.24 14.12
N THR A 83 3.25 -0.70 13.12
CA THR A 83 3.78 -1.60 12.07
C THR A 83 4.94 -0.95 11.32
N GLY A 84 4.83 0.33 10.97
CA GLY A 84 5.89 1.08 10.29
C GLY A 84 7.16 1.20 11.12
N THR A 85 7.04 1.41 12.43
CA THR A 85 8.20 1.42 13.33
C THR A 85 8.86 0.06 13.43
N TYR A 86 8.11 -1.05 13.49
CA TYR A 86 8.70 -2.39 13.49
C TYR A 86 9.39 -2.71 12.16
N ALA A 87 8.70 -2.51 11.03
CA ALA A 87 9.26 -2.72 9.70
C ALA A 87 10.55 -1.91 9.49
N GLY A 88 10.55 -0.64 9.90
CA GLY A 88 11.74 0.21 9.85
C GLY A 88 12.89 -0.30 10.73
N GLN A 89 12.65 -1.06 11.82
CA GLN A 89 13.76 -1.57 12.65
C GLN A 89 14.52 -2.64 11.88
N TYR A 90 13.77 -3.55 11.28
CA TYR A 90 14.34 -4.66 10.50
C TYR A 90 15.11 -4.15 9.29
N VAL A 91 14.58 -3.16 8.57
CA VAL A 91 15.27 -2.58 7.42
C VAL A 91 16.54 -1.83 7.86
N MET A 92 16.46 -0.99 8.90
CA MET A 92 17.58 -0.15 9.30
C MET A 92 18.74 -0.94 9.93
N GLN A 93 18.43 -2.00 10.69
CA GLN A 93 19.44 -2.93 11.21
C GLN A 93 19.97 -3.87 10.11
N GLY A 94 19.13 -4.30 9.18
CA GLY A 94 19.53 -5.22 8.11
C GLY A 94 20.38 -4.58 7.02
N PHE A 95 20.07 -3.35 6.62
CA PHE A 95 20.73 -2.67 5.48
C PHE A 95 21.75 -1.60 5.88
N LEU A 96 21.54 -0.89 6.99
CA LEU A 96 22.40 0.24 7.38
C LEU A 96 23.23 -0.03 8.66
N ASP A 97 23.01 -1.15 9.36
CA ASP A 97 23.59 -1.49 10.68
C ASP A 97 23.59 -0.32 11.69
N LEU A 98 22.60 0.58 11.57
CA LEU A 98 22.46 1.77 12.40
C LEU A 98 21.54 1.47 13.58
N ARG A 99 22.13 1.28 14.76
CA ARG A 99 21.40 1.16 16.03
C ARG A 99 21.04 2.54 16.58
N MET A 100 19.89 3.06 16.16
CA MET A 100 19.29 4.26 16.77
C MET A 100 18.24 3.90 17.83
N THR A 101 18.04 4.80 18.80
CA THR A 101 16.99 4.65 19.80
C THR A 101 15.59 4.76 19.16
N PRO A 102 14.60 3.97 19.63
CA PRO A 102 13.27 3.91 19.00
C PRO A 102 12.54 5.27 18.94
N TRP A 103 12.71 6.10 19.97
CA TRP A 103 12.08 7.41 20.07
C TRP A 103 12.64 8.41 19.05
N LEU A 104 13.98 8.47 18.92
CA LEU A 104 14.63 9.38 17.97
C LEU A 104 14.25 9.04 16.53
N ARG A 105 14.18 7.74 16.22
CA ARG A 105 13.75 7.26 14.92
C ARG A 105 12.28 7.58 14.64
N ASN A 106 11.39 7.38 15.61
CA ASN A 106 9.98 7.74 15.47
C ASN A 106 9.82 9.25 15.25
N LEU A 107 10.59 10.09 15.95
CA LEU A 107 10.60 11.53 15.71
C LEU A 107 11.11 11.88 14.32
N LEU A 108 12.22 11.28 13.86
CA LEU A 108 12.75 11.55 12.53
C LEU A 108 11.75 11.16 11.43
N THR A 109 11.22 9.94 11.46
CA THR A 109 10.26 9.47 10.44
C THR A 109 8.97 10.29 10.48
N ARG A 110 8.49 10.67 11.66
CA ARG A 110 7.30 11.53 11.78
C ARG A 110 7.58 12.96 11.31
N SER A 111 8.72 13.56 11.65
CA SER A 111 9.10 14.88 11.17
C SER A 111 9.22 14.89 9.64
N LEU A 112 9.87 13.88 9.05
CA LEU A 112 9.99 13.76 7.60
C LEU A 112 8.64 13.55 6.90
N ALA A 113 7.65 12.95 7.55
CA ALA A 113 6.31 12.81 6.99
C ALA A 113 5.43 14.06 7.22
N ILE A 114 5.48 14.64 8.43
CA ILE A 114 4.60 15.74 8.85
C ILE A 114 5.05 17.07 8.23
N VAL A 115 6.36 17.36 8.16
CA VAL A 115 6.87 18.63 7.63
C VAL A 115 6.42 18.88 6.18
N PRO A 116 6.63 17.98 5.21
CA PRO A 116 6.17 18.20 3.85
C PRO A 116 4.64 18.23 3.75
N SER A 117 3.93 17.40 4.54
CA SER A 117 2.47 17.43 4.58
C SER A 117 1.94 18.77 5.10
N LEU A 118 2.57 19.34 6.13
CA LEU A 118 2.20 20.62 6.71
C LEU A 118 2.47 21.77 5.74
N ILE A 119 3.64 21.78 5.07
CA ILE A 119 3.97 22.80 4.07
C ILE A 119 2.95 22.78 2.93
N VAL A 120 2.65 21.61 2.39
CA VAL A 120 1.67 21.44 1.30
C VAL A 120 0.27 21.86 1.76
N SER A 121 -0.13 21.51 2.98
CA SER A 121 -1.43 21.89 3.53
C SER A 121 -1.55 23.40 3.79
N LEU A 122 -0.46 24.08 4.18
CA LEU A 122 -0.48 25.53 4.43
C LEU A 122 -0.59 26.32 3.11
N ILE A 123 0.09 25.86 2.05
CA ILE A 123 0.10 26.56 0.76
C ILE A 123 -1.12 26.22 -0.09
N GLY A 124 -1.49 24.93 -0.15
CA GLY A 124 -2.50 24.40 -1.08
C GLY A 124 -3.79 23.89 -0.42
N GLY A 125 -3.93 24.01 0.89
CA GLY A 125 -5.14 23.60 1.62
C GLY A 125 -5.43 22.10 1.60
N SER A 126 -6.69 21.74 1.86
CA SER A 126 -7.14 20.34 1.97
C SER A 126 -6.99 19.55 0.66
N SER A 127 -7.29 20.16 -0.48
CA SER A 127 -7.16 19.49 -1.79
C SER A 127 -5.70 19.12 -2.11
N ALA A 128 -4.73 19.97 -1.75
CA ALA A 128 -3.32 19.64 -1.93
C ALA A 128 -2.85 18.52 -1.00
N ALA A 129 -3.39 18.46 0.23
CA ALA A 129 -3.13 17.36 1.16
C ALA A 129 -3.69 16.02 0.63
N GLY A 130 -4.91 16.01 0.07
CA GLY A 130 -5.48 14.84 -0.60
C GLY A 130 -4.62 14.35 -1.76
N LYS A 131 -4.17 15.28 -2.62
CA LYS A 131 -3.25 14.96 -3.73
C LYS A 131 -1.93 14.39 -3.25
N LEU A 132 -1.38 14.87 -2.13
CA LEU A 132 -0.15 14.33 -1.55
C LEU A 132 -0.28 12.85 -1.17
N ILE A 133 -1.44 12.43 -0.66
CA ILE A 133 -1.72 11.04 -0.30
C ILE A 133 -1.77 10.15 -1.56
N ILE A 134 -2.36 10.65 -2.65
CA ILE A 134 -2.41 9.96 -3.93
C ILE A 134 -0.98 9.80 -4.50
N ILE A 135 -0.19 10.87 -4.48
CA ILE A 135 1.21 10.84 -4.93
C ILE A 135 2.02 9.85 -4.09
N ALA A 136 1.86 9.83 -2.77
CA ALA A 136 2.55 8.87 -1.90
C ALA A 136 2.22 7.41 -2.28
N SER A 137 0.96 7.14 -2.64
CA SER A 137 0.52 5.82 -3.10
C SER A 137 1.13 5.43 -4.45
N MET A 138 1.31 6.39 -5.35
CA MET A 138 2.01 6.18 -6.63
C MET A 138 3.50 5.86 -6.39
N ILE A 139 4.17 6.61 -5.53
CA ILE A 139 5.58 6.38 -5.20
C ILE A 139 5.77 4.97 -4.61
N LEU A 140 4.93 4.56 -3.66
CA LEU A 140 4.99 3.23 -3.06
C LEU A 140 4.86 2.12 -4.12
N SER A 141 4.02 2.33 -5.13
CA SER A 141 3.85 1.38 -6.24
C SER A 141 5.12 1.23 -7.08
N PHE A 142 5.90 2.30 -7.23
CA PHE A 142 7.22 2.24 -7.87
C PHE A 142 8.30 1.61 -6.98
N GLU A 143 8.22 1.74 -5.66
CA GLU A 143 9.18 1.17 -4.70
C GLU A 143 9.02 -0.35 -4.51
N LEU A 144 7.78 -0.85 -4.53
CA LEU A 144 7.45 -2.27 -4.35
C LEU A 144 8.26 -3.24 -5.24
N PRO A 145 8.41 -3.04 -6.57
CA PRO A 145 9.20 -3.95 -7.40
C PRO A 145 10.69 -4.00 -6.98
N PHE A 146 11.28 -2.88 -6.54
CA PHE A 146 12.66 -2.86 -6.07
C PHE A 146 12.85 -3.63 -4.76
N ALA A 147 11.85 -3.65 -3.88
CA ALA A 147 11.86 -4.49 -2.69
C ALA A 147 11.58 -5.98 -3.02
N LEU A 148 10.67 -6.24 -3.96
CA LEU A 148 10.22 -7.59 -4.30
C LEU A 148 11.27 -8.38 -5.08
N VAL A 149 12.01 -7.77 -6.02
CA VAL A 149 13.00 -8.47 -6.85
C VAL A 149 14.11 -9.14 -6.03
N PRO A 150 14.80 -8.46 -5.08
CA PRO A 150 15.75 -9.09 -4.19
C PRO A 150 15.11 -10.18 -3.32
N LEU A 151 13.92 -9.93 -2.79
CA LEU A 151 13.20 -10.88 -1.94
C LEU A 151 12.87 -12.18 -2.70
N LEU A 152 12.39 -12.08 -3.94
CA LEU A 152 12.13 -13.23 -4.81
C LEU A 152 13.42 -13.96 -5.18
N LYS A 153 14.51 -13.24 -5.48
CA LYS A 153 15.82 -13.86 -5.77
C LYS A 153 16.35 -14.64 -4.56
N PHE A 154 16.21 -14.12 -3.35
CA PHE A 154 16.63 -14.80 -2.12
C PHE A 154 15.73 -15.99 -1.77
N THR A 155 14.41 -15.84 -1.89
CA THR A 155 13.46 -16.93 -1.59
C THR A 155 13.40 -18.02 -2.67
N SER A 156 13.83 -17.73 -3.90
CA SER A 156 13.97 -18.71 -4.98
C SER A 156 15.31 -19.46 -4.94
N SER A 157 16.26 -19.06 -4.10
CA SER A 157 17.57 -19.72 -4.01
C SER A 157 17.50 -20.99 -3.16
N LYS A 158 17.62 -22.15 -3.82
CA LYS A 158 17.70 -23.47 -3.15
C LYS A 158 18.83 -23.56 -2.13
N THR A 159 19.88 -22.76 -2.31
CA THR A 159 21.06 -22.72 -1.43
C THR A 159 20.79 -22.05 -0.08
N LYS A 160 19.72 -21.24 0.07
CA LYS A 160 19.36 -20.57 1.34
C LYS A 160 18.06 -21.07 1.97
N MET A 161 17.14 -21.65 1.19
CA MET A 161 15.79 -22.04 1.66
C MET A 161 15.56 -23.56 1.77
N GLY A 162 16.53 -24.39 1.33
CA GLY A 162 16.50 -25.85 1.50
C GLY A 162 15.24 -26.50 0.86
N PRO A 163 14.61 -27.50 1.48
CA PRO A 163 13.43 -28.17 0.93
C PRO A 163 12.13 -27.32 0.93
N HIS A 164 12.14 -26.10 1.49
CA HIS A 164 11.00 -25.17 1.50
C HIS A 164 11.05 -24.16 0.34
N THR A 165 11.73 -24.49 -0.75
CA THR A 165 11.84 -23.62 -1.93
C THR A 165 10.50 -23.41 -2.61
N ASN A 166 10.21 -22.15 -2.95
CA ASN A 166 9.03 -21.78 -3.74
C ASN A 166 8.93 -22.62 -5.02
N SER A 167 7.75 -23.19 -5.27
CA SER A 167 7.46 -23.93 -6.51
C SER A 167 7.59 -22.98 -7.72
N ARG A 168 8.05 -23.52 -8.86
CA ARG A 168 8.32 -22.82 -10.13
C ARG A 168 7.13 -21.99 -10.68
N PHE A 169 5.96 -22.05 -10.05
CA PHE A 169 4.76 -21.31 -10.40
C PHE A 169 4.72 -19.83 -9.97
N VAL A 170 5.64 -19.37 -9.10
CA VAL A 170 5.77 -17.93 -8.78
C VAL A 170 6.63 -17.17 -9.82
N LEU A 171 7.25 -17.89 -10.76
CA LEU A 171 8.17 -17.35 -11.77
C LEU A 171 7.63 -17.04 -13.19
N PRO A 172 6.35 -17.20 -13.57
CA PRO A 172 6.00 -17.00 -14.99
C PRO A 172 6.12 -15.52 -15.44
N CYS A 173 6.12 -14.55 -14.53
CA CYS A 173 6.23 -13.13 -14.91
C CYS A 173 7.66 -12.60 -15.10
N SER A 174 8.72 -13.40 -14.90
CA SER A 174 10.11 -12.97 -15.19
C SER A 174 10.68 -13.53 -16.50
N HIS A 175 9.95 -14.40 -17.20
CA HIS A 175 10.36 -14.97 -18.49
C HIS A 175 9.65 -14.30 -19.68
N GLY A 176 9.31 -13.02 -19.56
CA GLY A 176 8.87 -12.17 -20.66
C GLY A 176 10.04 -11.43 -21.34
N ARG A 177 11.07 -12.16 -21.79
CA ARG A 177 12.07 -11.74 -22.82
C ARG A 177 13.13 -12.84 -23.00
N SER A 178 12.73 -13.96 -23.60
CA SER A 178 13.66 -14.71 -24.43
C SER A 178 13.96 -13.85 -25.66
N ALA A 179 15.10 -13.18 -25.64
CA ALA A 179 15.70 -12.61 -26.84
C ALA A 179 15.86 -13.73 -27.90
N PRO A 180 15.48 -13.52 -29.16
CA PRO A 180 15.77 -14.47 -30.22
C PRO A 180 17.27 -14.41 -30.55
N SER A 181 18.06 -15.27 -29.92
CA SER A 181 19.42 -15.58 -30.35
C SER A 181 19.37 -16.64 -31.45
N SER A 182 18.98 -16.25 -32.65
CA SER A 182 19.15 -17.07 -33.87
C SER A 182 19.53 -16.19 -35.06
N TRP A 183 20.62 -15.44 -34.90
CA TRP A 183 21.44 -14.95 -36.01
C TRP A 183 22.90 -15.23 -35.67
N SER A 184 23.39 -16.37 -36.16
CA SER A 184 24.77 -16.53 -36.60
C SER A 184 24.86 -17.82 -37.42
N SER A 185 24.78 -17.64 -38.75
CA SER A 185 25.65 -18.26 -39.78
C SER A 185 25.89 -19.78 -39.69
N THR A 186 25.67 -20.57 -40.73
CA THR A 186 26.47 -20.47 -41.96
C THR A 186 25.86 -21.35 -43.05
N SER A 187 25.67 -20.74 -44.21
CA SER A 187 25.64 -21.39 -45.52
C SER A 187 26.97 -22.12 -45.79
N THR A 188 26.94 -23.44 -45.75
CA THR A 188 27.87 -24.29 -46.50
C THR A 188 27.03 -25.23 -47.34
N SER A 189 26.95 -24.89 -48.63
CA SER A 189 26.76 -25.71 -49.84
C SER A 189 25.97 -24.93 -50.88
#